data_AF-A0A7V8FHZ9-F1
#
_entry.id   AF-A0A7V8FHZ9-F1
#
_cell.length_a   1.000
_cell.length_b   1.000
_cell.length_c   1.000
_cell.angle_alpha   90.00
_cell.angle_beta   90.00
_cell.angle_gamma   90.00
#
_symmetry.space_group_name_H-M   'P 1'
#
loop_
_entity.id
_entity.type
_entity.pdbx_description
1 polymer ?
#
loop_
_entity_poly.entity_id
_entity_poly.type
_entity_poly.pdbx_seq_one_letter_code
_entity_poly.pdbx_strand_id
1 'polypeptide(L)'
;MHPPPHSRHRRRHIDTFIQQDRRLRQQHPLPYFLAPWGWCFAKNNLLDATPAVLEDVADPDVAFLLRDLYFGGMVFYANGDFALRHGERVRASLYVHYAPAAACPYELSLHLRKGTSRNSAHQLDLEHSAATARDACTVINTWMAAVSGDFVDGYNPAADRMDDWFSAASVMDRSSAC
;
A
#
# COMPACT_ATOMS: atom_id res chain seq x y z
N MET A 1 10.44 -42.49 -19.55
CA MET A 1 9.19 -41.76 -19.24
C MET A 1 9.42 -40.30 -19.58
N HIS A 2 8.94 -39.82 -20.74
CA HIS A 2 9.02 -38.40 -21.09
C HIS A 2 7.86 -37.66 -20.41
N PRO A 3 8.10 -36.50 -19.78
CA PRO A 3 7.01 -35.70 -19.22
C PRO A 3 6.11 -35.19 -20.36
N PRO A 4 4.79 -35.07 -20.13
CA PRO A 4 3.84 -34.68 -21.16
C PRO A 4 4.17 -33.28 -21.71
N PRO A 5 3.95 -33.02 -23.01
CA PRO A 5 4.38 -31.78 -23.68
C PRO A 5 3.83 -30.49 -23.04
N HIS A 6 2.68 -30.56 -22.36
CA HIS A 6 2.07 -29.44 -21.65
C HIS A 6 2.86 -28.96 -20.42
N SER A 7 3.72 -29.79 -19.82
CA SER A 7 4.45 -29.41 -18.61
C SER A 7 5.66 -28.51 -18.89
N ARG A 8 6.20 -28.52 -20.12
CA ARG A 8 7.36 -27.70 -20.51
C ARG A 8 6.96 -26.27 -20.85
N HIS A 9 5.82 -26.08 -21.50
CA HIS A 9 5.33 -24.75 -21.88
C HIS A 9 4.96 -23.92 -20.65
N ARG A 10 4.21 -24.52 -19.71
CA ARG A 10 3.81 -23.87 -18.45
C ARG A 10 5.01 -23.49 -17.56
N ARG A 11 6.07 -24.32 -17.53
CA ARG A 11 7.30 -23.99 -16.80
C ARG A 11 8.02 -22.79 -17.41
N ARG A 12 8.08 -22.68 -18.74
CA ARG A 12 8.70 -21.52 -19.41
C ARG A 12 8.02 -20.20 -19.06
N HIS A 13 6.68 -20.12 -19.09
CA HIS A 13 5.98 -18.89 -18.72
C HIS A 13 6.22 -18.47 -17.26
N ILE A 14 6.29 -19.44 -16.34
CA ILE A 14 6.59 -19.17 -14.92
C ILE A 14 8.01 -18.63 -14.77
N ASP A 15 8.99 -19.25 -15.45
CA ASP A 15 10.38 -18.79 -15.40
C ASP A 15 10.54 -17.38 -15.99
N THR A 16 9.87 -17.11 -17.12
CA THR A 16 9.83 -15.79 -17.75
C THR A 16 9.15 -14.75 -16.86
N PHE A 17 8.04 -15.08 -16.22
CA PHE A 17 7.36 -14.21 -15.26
C PHE A 17 8.29 -13.83 -14.10
N ILE A 18 8.92 -14.82 -13.45
CA ILE A 18 9.83 -14.59 -12.32
C ILE A 18 11.02 -13.71 -12.74
N GLN A 19 11.57 -13.93 -13.94
CA GLN A 19 12.67 -13.13 -14.46
C GLN A 19 12.25 -11.67 -14.69
N GLN A 20 11.09 -11.45 -15.30
CA GLN A 20 10.59 -10.10 -15.58
C GLN A 20 10.19 -9.37 -14.28
N ASP A 21 9.54 -10.08 -13.35
CA ASP A 21 9.22 -9.57 -12.01
C ASP A 21 10.47 -9.07 -11.28
N ARG A 22 11.53 -9.89 -11.23
CA ARG A 22 12.81 -9.51 -10.63
C ARG A 22 13.44 -8.31 -11.34
N ARG A 23 13.43 -8.30 -12.67
CA ARG A 23 13.97 -7.19 -13.47
C ARG A 23 13.26 -5.88 -13.11
N LEU A 24 11.93 -5.87 -13.08
CA LEU A 24 11.15 -4.68 -12.78
C LEU A 24 11.46 -4.14 -11.38
N ARG A 25 11.50 -5.01 -10.36
CA ARG A 25 11.83 -4.60 -8.98
C ARG A 25 13.23 -4.02 -8.85
N GLN A 26 14.19 -4.48 -9.66
CA GLN A 26 15.56 -3.96 -9.68
C GLN A 26 15.68 -2.63 -10.42
N GLN A 27 14.92 -2.46 -11.51
CA GLN A 27 14.98 -1.26 -12.35
C GLN A 27 14.15 -0.10 -11.80
N HIS A 28 13.06 -0.41 -11.08
CA HIS A 28 12.10 0.56 -10.57
C HIS A 28 11.87 0.41 -9.06
N PRO A 29 12.94 0.41 -8.24
CA PRO A 29 12.78 0.25 -6.80
C PRO A 29 12.03 1.44 -6.21
N LEU A 30 11.13 1.20 -5.26
CA LEU A 30 10.52 2.28 -4.49
C LEU A 30 11.60 2.87 -3.55
N PRO A 31 11.96 4.16 -3.66
CA PRO A 31 13.24 4.62 -3.09
C PRO A 31 13.28 4.69 -1.55
N TYR A 32 12.14 4.87 -0.86
CA TYR A 32 12.14 5.18 0.59
C TYR A 32 10.89 4.66 1.31
N PHE A 33 10.68 3.35 1.35
CA PHE A 33 9.60 2.78 2.16
C PHE A 33 10.03 2.57 3.61
N LEU A 34 9.45 3.31 4.55
CA LEU A 34 9.72 3.15 5.98
C LEU A 34 8.66 2.26 6.60
N ALA A 35 9.11 1.17 7.23
CA ALA A 35 8.25 0.25 7.97
C ALA A 35 8.42 0.49 9.48
N PRO A 36 7.70 1.47 10.07
CA PRO A 36 7.75 1.67 11.52
C PRO A 36 7.16 0.46 12.25
N TRP A 37 7.48 0.35 13.54
CA TRP A 37 7.08 -0.79 14.37
C TRP A 37 5.55 -0.94 14.44
N GLY A 38 5.08 -2.16 14.69
CA GLY A 38 3.65 -2.44 14.87
C GLY A 38 2.86 -2.67 13.57
N TRP A 39 3.46 -2.42 12.40
CA TRP A 39 2.86 -2.71 11.10
C TRP A 39 3.26 -4.07 10.54
N CYS A 40 2.29 -4.74 9.91
CA CYS A 40 2.42 -6.00 9.21
C CYS A 40 2.02 -5.80 7.73
N PHE A 41 2.94 -6.12 6.82
CA PHE A 41 2.72 -6.00 5.37
C PHE A 41 2.19 -7.32 4.82
N ALA A 42 1.00 -7.27 4.22
CA ALA A 42 0.43 -8.41 3.53
C ALA A 42 0.60 -8.31 2.01
N LYS A 43 0.71 -7.09 1.46
CA LYS A 43 1.01 -6.86 0.06
C LYS A 43 1.85 -5.59 -0.11
N ASN A 44 2.92 -5.66 -0.88
CA ASN A 44 3.69 -4.50 -1.31
C ASN A 44 4.21 -4.69 -2.73
N ASN A 45 3.37 -4.25 -3.68
CA ASN A 45 3.67 -4.23 -5.10
C ASN A 45 3.70 -2.79 -5.62
N LEU A 46 4.09 -1.83 -4.79
CA LEU A 46 4.38 -0.49 -5.30
C LEU A 46 5.69 -0.56 -6.10
N LEU A 47 5.63 -0.04 -7.33
CA LEU A 47 6.74 0.04 -8.26
C LEU A 47 6.88 1.51 -8.67
N ASP A 48 8.10 2.04 -8.70
CA ASP A 48 8.33 3.44 -9.14
C ASP A 48 8.32 3.52 -10.68
N ALA A 49 7.16 3.19 -11.25
CA ALA A 49 6.93 3.01 -12.68
C ALA A 49 5.45 3.19 -13.03
N THR A 50 5.17 3.40 -14.32
CA THR A 50 3.81 3.36 -14.89
C THR A 50 3.60 2.06 -15.67
N PRO A 51 2.35 1.70 -16.06
CA PRO A 51 2.08 0.49 -16.83
C PRO A 51 2.84 0.39 -18.17
N ALA A 52 3.37 1.50 -18.68
CA ALA A 52 4.17 1.53 -19.91
C ALA A 52 5.44 0.66 -19.82
N VAL A 53 5.98 0.40 -18.63
CA VAL A 53 7.16 -0.49 -18.46
C VAL A 53 6.90 -1.95 -18.87
N LEU A 54 5.64 -2.30 -19.13
CA LEU A 54 5.23 -3.62 -19.59
C LEU A 54 5.10 -3.72 -21.12
N GLU A 55 5.24 -2.62 -21.87
CA GLU A 55 5.10 -2.62 -23.34
C GLU A 55 6.15 -3.49 -24.04
N ASP A 56 7.35 -3.59 -23.46
CA ASP A 56 8.46 -4.39 -23.99
C ASP A 56 8.40 -5.88 -23.60
N VAL A 57 7.38 -6.31 -22.85
CA VAL A 57 7.22 -7.71 -22.44
C VAL A 57 6.58 -8.49 -23.58
N ALA A 58 7.41 -9.24 -24.32
CA ALA A 58 6.99 -9.97 -25.52
C ALA A 58 5.93 -11.07 -25.27
N ASP A 59 5.90 -11.65 -24.07
CA ASP A 59 4.92 -12.69 -23.71
C ASP A 59 3.66 -12.02 -23.13
N PRO A 60 2.49 -12.11 -23.81
CA PRO A 60 1.27 -11.43 -23.39
C PRO A 60 0.70 -11.96 -22.08
N ASP A 61 0.88 -13.25 -21.77
CA ASP A 61 0.40 -13.84 -20.51
C ASP A 61 1.24 -13.31 -19.34
N VAL A 62 2.56 -13.19 -19.54
CA VAL A 62 3.46 -12.58 -18.55
C VAL A 62 3.14 -11.09 -18.38
N ALA A 63 2.92 -10.35 -19.46
CA ALA A 63 2.55 -8.95 -19.40
C ALA A 63 1.22 -8.74 -18.65
N PHE A 64 0.22 -9.61 -18.88
CA PHE A 64 -1.05 -9.60 -18.15
C PHE A 64 -0.84 -9.83 -16.65
N LEU A 65 -0.09 -10.86 -16.26
CA LEU A 65 0.17 -11.19 -14.86
C LEU A 65 0.93 -10.08 -14.13
N LEU A 66 1.93 -9.46 -14.78
CA LEU A 66 2.67 -8.34 -14.20
C LEU A 66 1.80 -7.09 -14.07
N ARG A 67 0.91 -6.85 -15.05
CA ARG A 67 -0.06 -5.76 -14.97
C ARG A 67 -1.02 -5.94 -13.80
N ASP A 68 -1.57 -7.13 -13.61
CA ASP A 68 -2.44 -7.43 -12.48
C ASP A 68 -1.69 -7.33 -11.13
N LEU A 69 -0.43 -7.76 -11.09
CA LEU A 69 0.38 -7.73 -9.87
C LEU A 69 0.68 -6.29 -9.38
N TYR A 70 1.10 -5.42 -10.29
CA TYR A 70 1.65 -4.08 -9.99
C TYR A 70 0.68 -2.92 -10.24
N PHE A 71 -0.27 -3.11 -11.14
CA PHE A 71 -1.17 -2.07 -11.64
C PHE A 71 -2.63 -2.54 -11.66
N GLY A 72 -2.95 -3.57 -10.87
CA GLY A 72 -4.26 -4.17 -10.75
C GLY A 72 -4.79 -4.14 -9.32
N GLY A 73 -5.97 -3.55 -9.14
CA GLY A 73 -6.69 -3.56 -7.87
C GLY A 73 -5.88 -2.99 -6.70
N MET A 74 -5.86 -3.71 -5.58
CA MET A 74 -5.10 -3.32 -4.38
C MET A 74 -3.63 -3.69 -4.56
N VAL A 75 -2.74 -2.72 -4.67
CA VAL A 75 -1.30 -2.92 -4.91
C VAL A 75 -0.47 -2.89 -3.63
N PHE A 76 -1.02 -2.33 -2.55
CA PHE A 76 -0.41 -2.30 -1.23
C PHE A 76 -1.45 -2.57 -0.14
N TYR A 77 -1.05 -3.33 0.87
CA TYR A 77 -1.83 -3.53 2.08
C TYR A 77 -0.93 -3.75 3.29
N ALA A 78 -1.15 -2.93 4.31
CA ALA A 78 -0.58 -3.09 5.64
C ALA A 78 -1.65 -2.94 6.71
N ASN A 79 -1.45 -3.61 7.84
CA ASN A 79 -2.29 -3.42 9.02
C ASN A 79 -1.44 -3.44 10.29
N GLY A 80 -2.01 -2.99 11.39
CA GLY A 80 -1.38 -3.07 12.69
C GLY A 80 -2.43 -3.04 13.79
N ASP A 81 -2.06 -3.57 14.95
CA ASP A 81 -2.89 -3.54 16.14
C ASP A 81 -2.06 -2.96 17.30
N PHE A 82 -2.36 -1.70 17.61
CA PHE A 82 -1.53 -0.86 18.46
C PHE A 82 -2.17 -0.74 19.84
N ALA A 83 -1.40 -1.07 20.88
CA ALA A 83 -1.80 -0.82 22.26
C ALA A 83 -1.61 0.66 22.58
N LEU A 84 -2.68 1.35 22.93
CA LEU A 84 -2.63 2.72 23.46
C LEU A 84 -2.12 2.71 24.89
N ARG A 85 -1.54 3.83 25.35
CA ARG A 85 -1.06 3.95 26.74
C ARG A 85 -2.12 3.70 27.81
N HIS A 86 -3.38 4.01 27.51
CA HIS A 86 -4.51 3.82 28.44
C HIS A 86 -5.09 2.39 28.42
N GLY A 87 -4.39 1.43 27.79
CA GLY A 87 -4.74 0.00 27.82
C GLY A 87 -5.72 -0.44 26.74
N GLU A 88 -6.33 0.49 26.02
CA GLU A 88 -7.14 0.20 24.84
C GLU A 88 -6.28 -0.12 23.63
N ARG A 89 -6.90 -0.64 22.56
CA ARG A 89 -6.21 -0.98 21.31
C ARG A 89 -6.86 -0.32 20.11
N VAL A 90 -6.05 0.10 19.16
CA VAL A 90 -6.50 0.63 17.87
C VAL A 90 -5.94 -0.23 16.76
N ARG A 91 -6.84 -0.74 15.92
CA ARG A 91 -6.49 -1.40 14.68
C ARG A 91 -6.34 -0.35 13.60
N ALA A 92 -5.19 -0.32 12.95
CA ALA A 92 -4.95 0.45 11.75
C ALA A 92 -4.94 -0.46 10.52
N SER A 93 -5.44 0.02 9.39
CA SER A 93 -5.36 -0.67 8.10
C SER A 93 -5.13 0.36 7.00
N LEU A 94 -4.11 0.14 6.20
CA LEU A 94 -3.70 1.01 5.11
C LEU A 94 -3.76 0.24 3.80
N TYR A 95 -4.48 0.80 2.83
CA TYR A 95 -4.66 0.24 1.51
C TYR A 95 -4.16 1.22 0.46
N VAL A 96 -3.59 0.69 -0.63
CA VAL A 96 -3.43 1.45 -1.87
C VAL A 96 -4.01 0.67 -3.03
N HIS A 97 -4.93 1.29 -3.73
CA HIS A 97 -5.50 0.81 -4.98
C HIS A 97 -4.87 1.56 -6.16
N TYR A 98 -4.70 0.86 -7.27
CA TYR A 98 -4.26 1.46 -8.53
C TYR A 98 -5.43 1.60 -9.51
N ALA A 99 -5.76 2.82 -9.89
CA ALA A 99 -6.82 3.20 -10.82
C ALA A 99 -6.19 3.72 -12.14
N PRO A 100 -6.00 2.86 -13.16
CA PRO A 100 -5.16 3.16 -14.34
C PRO A 100 -5.62 4.32 -15.22
N ALA A 101 -6.91 4.70 -15.14
CA ALA A 101 -7.49 5.78 -15.96
C ALA A 101 -7.65 7.11 -15.20
N ALA A 102 -7.30 7.15 -13.92
CA ALA A 102 -7.43 8.36 -13.11
C ALA A 102 -6.21 9.28 -13.28
N ALA A 103 -6.42 10.59 -13.13
CA ALA A 103 -5.32 11.57 -13.09
C ALA A 103 -4.36 11.31 -11.92
N CYS A 104 -4.91 10.88 -10.78
CA CYS A 104 -4.17 10.34 -9.65
C CYS A 104 -4.46 8.84 -9.53
N PRO A 105 -3.63 7.97 -10.13
CA PRO A 105 -3.94 6.56 -10.20
C PRO A 105 -3.69 5.82 -8.88
N TYR A 106 -3.06 6.44 -7.88
CA TYR A 106 -2.86 5.81 -6.58
C TYR A 106 -3.90 6.33 -5.59
N GLU A 107 -4.86 5.49 -5.24
CA GLU A 107 -5.90 5.78 -4.25
C GLU A 107 -5.50 5.14 -2.92
N LEU A 108 -5.26 5.96 -1.90
CA LEU A 108 -4.80 5.55 -0.59
C LEU A 108 -5.92 5.70 0.43
N SER A 109 -6.05 4.71 1.32
CA SER A 109 -7.00 4.76 2.43
C SER A 109 -6.36 4.29 3.73
N LEU A 110 -6.48 5.10 4.79
CA LEU A 110 -6.14 4.71 6.16
C LEU A 110 -7.41 4.60 6.98
N HIS A 111 -7.59 3.45 7.62
CA HIS A 111 -8.70 3.19 8.51
C HIS A 111 -8.17 2.91 9.91
N LEU A 112 -8.60 3.71 10.88
CA LEU A 112 -8.36 3.48 12.31
C LEU A 112 -9.67 3.10 12.97
N ARG A 113 -9.64 2.04 13.78
CA ARG A 113 -10.80 1.54 14.54
C ARG A 113 -10.36 1.16 15.94
N LYS A 114 -11.05 1.64 16.96
CA LYS A 114 -10.86 1.16 18.34
C LYS A 114 -11.39 -0.28 18.49
N GLY A 115 -10.56 -1.17 19.04
CA GLY A 115 -10.87 -2.59 19.19
C GLY A 115 -10.97 -3.34 17.86
N THR A 116 -11.71 -4.45 17.83
CA THR A 116 -11.88 -5.32 16.65
C THR A 116 -13.19 -5.10 15.91
N SER A 117 -14.06 -4.21 16.40
CA SER A 117 -15.38 -3.96 15.80
C SER A 117 -15.28 -3.07 14.57
N ARG A 118 -15.92 -3.49 13.47
CA ARG A 118 -16.05 -2.70 12.25
C ARG A 118 -16.88 -1.42 12.47
N ASN A 119 -17.75 -1.41 13.48
CA ASN A 119 -18.68 -0.32 13.80
C ASN A 119 -18.30 0.39 15.12
N SER A 120 -17.01 0.57 15.36
CA SER A 120 -16.55 1.35 16.52
C SER A 120 -17.05 2.79 16.43
N ALA A 121 -17.61 3.32 17.53
CA ALA A 121 -17.94 4.74 17.66
C ALA A 121 -16.69 5.64 17.52
N HIS A 122 -15.50 5.08 17.77
CA HIS A 122 -14.21 5.71 17.49
C HIS A 122 -13.63 5.09 16.21
N GLN A 123 -13.90 5.77 15.10
CA GLN A 123 -13.39 5.43 13.79
C GLN A 123 -12.88 6.66 13.07
N LEU A 124 -11.79 6.50 12.32
CA LEU A 124 -11.28 7.50 11.39
C LEU A 124 -10.98 6.83 10.05
N ASP A 125 -11.47 7.44 8.98
CA ASP A 125 -11.16 7.08 7.61
C ASP A 125 -10.53 8.28 6.94
N LEU A 126 -9.30 8.12 6.46
CA LEU A 126 -8.61 9.10 5.65
C LEU A 126 -8.44 8.54 4.25
N GLU A 127 -8.70 9.39 3.26
CA GLU A 127 -8.50 9.08 1.85
C GLU A 127 -7.55 10.11 1.23
N HIS A 128 -6.71 9.65 0.32
CA HIS A 128 -5.82 10.52 -0.44
C HIS A 128 -5.60 9.93 -1.82
N SER A 129 -5.37 10.79 -2.82
CA SER A 129 -5.03 10.36 -4.17
C SER A 129 -3.69 10.95 -4.56
N ALA A 130 -2.84 10.13 -5.17
CA ALA A 130 -1.50 10.51 -5.59
C ALA A 130 -1.29 10.23 -7.09
N ALA A 131 -0.61 11.16 -7.76
CA ALA A 131 -0.24 11.03 -9.17
C ALA A 131 0.87 9.99 -9.39
N THR A 132 1.79 9.85 -8.42
CA THR A 132 2.96 8.99 -8.54
C THR A 132 3.11 8.02 -7.38
N ALA A 133 3.82 6.91 -7.61
CA ALA A 133 4.14 5.93 -6.56
C ALA A 133 4.98 6.55 -5.44
N ARG A 134 5.80 7.56 -5.76
CA ARG A 134 6.65 8.27 -4.79
C ARG A 134 5.83 9.17 -3.88
N ASP A 135 4.86 9.88 -4.42
CA ASP A 135 3.93 10.68 -3.63
C ASP A 135 3.09 9.77 -2.73
N ALA A 136 2.57 8.67 -3.28
CA ALA A 136 1.87 7.64 -2.52
C ALA A 136 2.74 7.12 -1.36
N CYS A 137 4.00 6.77 -1.63
CA CYS A 137 4.95 6.32 -0.60
C CYS A 137 5.17 7.37 0.51
N THR A 138 5.22 8.65 0.15
CA THR A 138 5.38 9.75 1.12
C THR A 138 4.17 9.82 2.07
N VAL A 139 2.97 9.71 1.53
CA VAL A 139 1.72 9.68 2.31
C VAL A 139 1.68 8.44 3.21
N ILE A 140 2.02 7.26 2.67
CA ILE A 140 2.08 6.01 3.44
C ILE A 140 3.02 6.16 4.64
N ASN A 141 4.26 6.58 4.40
CA ASN A 141 5.25 6.75 5.46
C ASN A 141 4.75 7.72 6.54
N THR A 142 4.13 8.82 6.12
CA THR A 142 3.64 9.85 7.05
C THR A 142 2.51 9.31 7.91
N TRP A 143 1.53 8.63 7.31
CA TRP A 143 0.44 7.98 8.06
C TRP A 143 0.95 6.88 8.99
N MET A 144 1.83 6.02 8.52
CA MET A 144 2.39 4.94 9.33
C MET A 144 3.21 5.48 10.51
N ALA A 145 3.99 6.56 10.31
CA ALA A 145 4.74 7.22 11.36
C ALA A 145 3.82 7.89 12.40
N ALA A 146 2.79 8.62 11.95
CA ALA A 146 1.83 9.28 12.83
C ALA A 146 1.11 8.26 13.73
N VAL A 147 0.68 7.12 13.17
CA VAL A 147 0.06 6.03 13.95
C VAL A 147 1.06 5.42 14.94
N SER A 148 2.26 5.07 14.50
CA SER A 148 3.23 4.33 15.34
C SER A 148 3.94 5.20 16.38
N GLY A 149 3.83 6.52 16.29
CA GLY A 149 4.43 7.47 17.22
C GLY A 149 3.36 8.17 18.04
N ASP A 150 3.17 9.45 17.72
CA ASP A 150 2.38 10.42 18.49
C ASP A 150 0.97 9.90 18.83
N PHE A 151 0.29 9.26 17.88
CA PHE A 151 -1.07 8.76 18.10
C PHE A 151 -1.11 7.68 19.19
N VAL A 152 -0.27 6.65 19.11
CA VAL A 152 -0.30 5.56 20.10
C VAL A 152 0.14 6.03 21.48
N ASP A 153 1.06 6.98 21.53
CA ASP A 153 1.57 7.52 22.77
C ASP A 153 0.63 8.53 23.43
N GLY A 154 -0.15 9.28 22.64
CA GLY A 154 -0.89 10.44 23.15
C GLY A 154 -2.42 10.32 23.07
N TYR A 155 -2.97 9.49 22.19
CA TYR A 155 -4.41 9.40 21.99
C TYR A 155 -5.12 8.84 23.22
N ASN A 156 -6.00 9.66 23.81
CA ASN A 156 -6.90 9.25 24.86
C ASN A 156 -8.34 9.15 24.33
N PRO A 157 -8.87 7.94 24.11
CA PRO A 157 -10.19 7.72 23.55
C PRO A 157 -11.36 8.23 24.42
N ALA A 158 -11.12 8.54 25.70
CA ALA A 158 -12.14 9.14 26.57
C ALA A 158 -12.22 10.67 26.45
N ALA A 159 -11.18 11.33 25.92
CA ALA A 159 -11.06 12.79 25.90
C ALA A 159 -10.90 13.35 24.48
N ASP A 160 -10.33 12.56 23.56
CA ASP A 160 -9.90 13.03 22.26
C ASP A 160 -10.76 12.42 21.14
N ARG A 161 -10.91 13.20 20.06
CA ARG A 161 -11.39 12.66 18.80
C ARG A 161 -10.20 12.24 17.94
N MET A 162 -10.35 11.13 17.21
CA MET A 162 -9.24 10.61 16.38
C MET A 162 -8.85 11.57 15.25
N ASP A 163 -9.80 12.33 14.69
CA ASP A 163 -9.58 13.27 13.59
C ASP A 163 -8.61 14.41 13.95
N ASP A 164 -8.59 14.86 15.20
CA ASP A 164 -7.70 15.96 15.64
C ASP A 164 -6.21 15.60 15.49
N TRP A 165 -5.87 14.32 15.65
CA TRP A 165 -4.49 13.81 15.58
C TRP A 165 -3.93 13.76 14.16
N PHE A 166 -4.80 13.73 13.15
CA PHE A 166 -4.43 13.72 11.74
C PHE A 166 -4.75 15.04 11.04
N SER A 167 -5.36 16.00 11.76
CA SER A 167 -5.64 17.36 11.29
C SER A 167 -4.53 18.36 11.68
N ALA A 168 -3.91 18.20 12.86
CA ALA A 168 -2.86 19.09 13.35
C ALA A 168 -1.46 18.76 12.81
N ALA A 169 -1.20 17.49 12.49
CA ALA A 169 -0.08 17.11 11.64
C ALA A 169 -0.52 17.36 10.19
N SER A 170 -0.10 18.48 9.61
CA SER A 170 -0.34 18.81 8.20
C SER A 170 0.35 17.78 7.27
N VAL A 171 -0.26 16.62 7.11
CA VAL A 171 0.16 15.58 6.15
C VAL A 171 -0.21 15.96 4.71
N MET A 172 -1.01 17.03 4.51
CA MET A 172 -1.63 17.32 3.21
C MET A 172 -1.31 18.68 2.58
N ASP A 173 -0.47 19.53 3.17
CA ASP A 173 -0.31 20.91 2.65
C ASP A 173 0.91 21.14 1.74
N ARG A 174 1.58 20.08 1.25
CA ARG A 174 2.81 20.23 0.41
C ARG A 174 2.99 19.27 -0.77
N SER A 175 1.96 18.59 -1.24
CA SER A 175 1.98 18.07 -2.61
C SER A 175 0.74 18.57 -3.32
N SER A 176 0.96 19.32 -4.39
CA SER A 176 -0.07 19.85 -5.27
C SER A 176 -1.17 18.82 -5.48
N ALA A 177 -2.36 19.11 -4.94
CA ALA A 177 -3.56 18.40 -5.28
C ALA A 177 -3.72 18.46 -6.80
N CYS A 178 -3.93 17.30 -7.43
CA CYS A 178 -4.58 17.25 -8.73
C CYS A 178 -6.09 17.35 -8.54
#